data_AF-A0A2J4XVU7-F1
#
_entry.id   AF-A0A2J4XVU7-F1
#
_cell.length_a   1.000
_cell.length_b   1.000
_cell.length_c   1.000
_cell.angle_alpha   90.00
_cell.angle_beta   90.00
_cell.angle_gamma   90.00
#
_symmetry.space_group_name_H-M   'P 1'
#
loop_
_entity.id
_entity.type
_entity.pdbx_description
1 polymer ?
#
loop_
_entity_poly.entity_id
_entity_poly.type
_entity_poly.pdbx_seq_one_letter_code
_entity_poly.pdbx_strand_id
1 'polypeptide(L)'
;LFRYTLAIMLLAIGGAWLFIRIQNRPLVDLEHAALQVGRGIIPPPLREYGASEVRSVTRAFNHMAAGVKQLADDRTLLMAGVSHDLRTPLTRIRLATEMMGEEDGYLAESINKDIEECNAIIEQFIDYLRTGQEMPMELTDLNAVLGEVIAAESGYEREIATDLQPGEIPLRVHPLSIKRALANMVVNAARYGNGWIKVSSGSEGNRAW
;
A
#
# COMPACT_ATOMS: atom_id res chain seq x y z
N LEU A 1 67.22 1.81 -16.40
CA LEU A 1 66.33 2.98 -16.63
C LEU A 1 64.98 2.55 -17.21
N PHE A 2 64.92 1.94 -18.40
CA PHE A 2 63.66 1.53 -19.07
C PHE A 2 62.72 0.61 -18.24
N ARG A 3 63.26 -0.38 -17.52
CA ARG A 3 62.46 -1.29 -16.68
C ARG A 3 61.81 -0.57 -15.48
N TYR A 4 62.51 0.42 -14.91
CA TYR A 4 61.99 1.21 -13.78
C TYR A 4 60.92 2.20 -14.25
N THR A 5 61.10 2.85 -15.40
CA THR A 5 60.08 3.74 -15.96
C THR A 5 58.80 2.99 -16.33
N LEU A 6 58.92 1.78 -16.87
CA LEU A 6 57.78 0.92 -17.17
C LEU A 6 57.04 0.49 -15.89
N ALA A 7 57.77 0.08 -14.84
CA ALA A 7 57.19 -0.31 -13.57
C ALA A 7 56.45 0.85 -12.87
N ILE A 8 57.03 2.06 -12.88
CA ILE A 8 56.40 3.27 -12.33
C ILE A 8 55.12 3.62 -13.10
N MET A 9 55.15 3.51 -14.43
CA MET A 9 53.98 3.77 -15.28
C MET A 9 52.83 2.80 -15.00
N LEU A 10 53.13 1.51 -14.89
CA LEU A 10 52.12 0.48 -14.55
C LEU A 10 51.55 0.69 -13.15
N LEU A 11 52.39 1.05 -12.17
CA LEU A 11 51.94 1.40 -10.82
C LEU A 11 51.06 2.64 -10.80
N ALA A 12 51.41 3.68 -11.57
CA ALA A 12 50.62 4.89 -11.67
C ALA A 12 49.25 4.63 -12.31
N ILE A 13 49.21 3.86 -13.41
CA ILE A 13 47.96 3.48 -14.08
C ILE A 13 47.10 2.60 -13.17
N GLY A 14 47.70 1.59 -12.52
CA GLY A 14 47.00 0.71 -11.58
C GLY A 14 46.47 1.47 -10.36
N GLY A 15 47.26 2.40 -9.81
CA GLY A 15 46.87 3.27 -8.72
C GLY A 15 45.74 4.22 -9.09
N ALA A 16 45.82 4.86 -10.26
CA ALA A 16 44.76 5.72 -10.77
C ALA A 16 43.46 4.95 -11.03
N TRP A 17 43.55 3.77 -11.64
CA TRP A 17 42.39 2.90 -11.88
C TRP A 17 41.72 2.46 -10.56
N LEU A 18 42.52 2.03 -9.58
CA LEU A 18 42.01 1.64 -8.27
C LEU A 18 41.35 2.82 -7.55
N PHE A 19 41.98 4.00 -7.61
CA PHE A 19 41.45 5.23 -7.04
C PHE A 19 40.10 5.62 -7.65
N ILE A 20 40.00 5.62 -8.99
CA ILE A 20 38.73 5.90 -9.70
C ILE A 20 37.65 4.89 -9.31
N ARG A 21 38.00 3.60 -9.24
CA ARG A 21 37.04 2.54 -8.88
C ARG A 21 36.51 2.70 -7.46
N ILE A 22 37.38 3.00 -6.49
CA ILE A 22 37.00 3.21 -5.09
C ILE A 22 36.11 4.44 -4.97
N GLN A 23 36.41 5.50 -5.74
CA GLN A 23 35.70 6.77 -5.67
C GLN A 23 34.32 6.74 -6.36
N ASN A 24 34.14 5.92 -7.41
CA ASN A 24 32.88 5.81 -8.14
C ASN A 24 31.89 4.80 -7.52
N ARG A 25 32.39 3.79 -6.79
CA ARG A 25 31.53 2.80 -6.11
C ARG A 25 30.41 3.42 -5.25
N PRO A 26 30.67 4.40 -4.36
CA PRO A 26 29.61 5.01 -3.55
C PRO A 26 28.54 5.73 -4.38
N LEU A 27 28.88 6.24 -5.57
CA LEU A 27 27.89 6.87 -6.46
C LEU A 27 26.92 5.86 -7.06
N VAL A 28 27.41 4.67 -7.43
CA VAL A 28 26.57 3.56 -7.91
C VAL A 28 25.65 3.06 -6.80
N ASP A 29 26.17 2.92 -5.57
CA ASP A 29 25.36 2.54 -4.41
C ASP A 29 24.24 3.58 -4.16
N LEU A 30 24.53 4.87 -4.32
CA LEU A 30 23.57 5.97 -4.18
C LEU A 30 22.51 5.97 -5.28
N GLU A 31 22.90 5.73 -6.54
CA GLU A 31 21.98 5.58 -7.67
C GLU A 31 20.98 4.44 -7.43
N HIS A 32 21.48 3.27 -7.05
CA HIS A 32 20.64 2.11 -6.75
C HIS A 32 19.69 2.35 -5.57
N ALA A 33 20.15 3.06 -4.54
CA ALA A 33 19.31 3.42 -3.40
C ALA A 33 18.24 4.45 -3.78
N ALA A 34 18.58 5.44 -4.61
CA ALA A 34 17.63 6.44 -5.09
C ALA A 34 16.52 5.82 -5.94
N LEU A 35 16.86 4.84 -6.80
CA LEU A 35 15.86 4.08 -7.57
C LEU A 35 14.94 3.24 -6.67
N GLN A 36 15.44 2.71 -5.55
CA GLN A 36 14.62 2.01 -4.58
C GLN A 36 13.65 2.95 -3.87
N VAL A 37 14.13 4.11 -3.39
CA VAL A 37 13.26 5.14 -2.78
C VAL A 37 12.20 5.60 -3.77
N GLY A 38 12.56 5.80 -5.05
CA GLY A 38 11.60 6.14 -6.10
C GLY A 38 10.53 5.06 -6.37
N ARG A 39 10.76 3.82 -5.94
CA ARG A 39 9.78 2.72 -5.99
C ARG A 39 9.04 2.53 -4.65
N GLY A 40 9.23 3.43 -3.69
CA GLY A 40 8.62 3.34 -2.36
C GLY A 40 9.34 2.41 -1.38
N ILE A 41 10.48 1.83 -1.77
CA ILE A 41 11.29 0.97 -0.91
C ILE A 41 12.28 1.86 -0.17
N ILE A 42 12.24 1.87 1.17
CA ILE A 42 13.20 2.63 1.99
C ILE A 42 14.42 1.74 2.28
N PRO A 43 15.58 1.97 1.64
CA PRO A 43 16.78 1.18 1.89
C PRO A 43 17.39 1.54 3.25
N PRO A 44 18.22 0.65 3.83
CA PRO A 44 19.03 1.00 5.00
C PRO A 44 20.02 2.13 4.68
N PRO A 45 20.47 2.89 5.70
CA PRO A 45 21.40 4.00 5.49
C PRO A 45 22.67 3.55 4.74
N LEU A 46 23.03 4.31 3.71
CA LEU A 46 24.24 4.06 2.96
C LEU A 46 25.47 4.43 3.80
N ARG A 47 26.55 3.68 3.63
CA ARG A 47 27.84 3.99 4.27
C ARG A 47 28.41 5.27 3.69
N GLU A 48 28.86 6.18 4.54
CA GLU A 48 29.52 7.43 4.11
C GLU A 48 31.03 7.20 3.88
N TYR A 49 31.43 6.92 2.63
CA TYR A 49 32.85 6.73 2.27
C TYR A 49 33.21 7.39 0.92
N GLY A 50 34.52 7.52 0.66
CA GLY A 50 35.07 8.25 -0.50
C GLY A 50 35.43 9.71 -0.18
N ALA A 51 35.66 10.51 -1.23
CA ALA A 51 35.92 11.95 -1.11
C ALA A 51 34.86 12.70 -0.28
N SER A 52 35.25 13.86 0.25
CA SER A 52 34.42 14.73 1.09
C SER A 52 33.06 15.05 0.47
N GLU A 53 33.05 15.34 -0.83
CA GLU A 53 31.87 15.72 -1.60
C GLU A 53 30.87 14.56 -1.67
N VAL A 54 31.36 13.35 -1.96
CA VAL A 54 30.54 12.14 -2.04
C VAL A 54 29.98 11.77 -0.67
N ARG A 55 30.78 11.89 0.39
CA ARG A 55 30.30 11.67 1.77
C ARG A 55 29.20 12.68 2.14
N SER A 56 29.37 13.95 1.79
CA SER A 56 28.36 15.00 2.03
C SER A 56 27.03 14.68 1.34
N VAL A 57 27.08 14.30 0.05
CA VAL A 57 25.88 13.92 -0.72
C VAL A 57 25.24 12.66 -0.15
N THR A 58 26.03 11.65 0.23
CA THR A 58 25.52 10.41 0.85
C THR A 58 24.81 10.70 2.16
N ARG A 59 25.36 11.60 2.99
CA ARG A 59 24.72 12.03 4.24
C ARG A 59 23.40 12.76 3.98
N ALA A 60 23.38 13.69 3.03
CA ALA A 60 22.16 14.39 2.64
C ALA A 60 21.08 13.42 2.12
N PHE A 61 21.48 12.43 1.32
CA PHE A 61 20.60 11.36 0.85
C PHE A 61 20.03 10.53 2.02
N ASN A 62 20.88 10.11 2.97
CA ASN A 62 20.44 9.36 4.15
C ASN A 62 19.42 10.15 4.98
N HIS A 63 19.65 11.46 5.19
CA HIS A 63 18.69 12.33 5.87
C HIS A 63 17.36 12.44 5.12
N MET A 64 17.40 12.62 3.80
CA MET A 64 16.20 12.65 2.96
C MET A 64 15.44 11.33 3.04
N ALA A 65 16.11 10.18 2.88
CA ALA A 65 15.49 8.86 2.96
C ALA A 65 14.85 8.60 4.32
N ALA A 66 15.52 8.99 5.41
CA ALA A 66 14.96 8.92 6.76
C ALA A 66 13.73 9.83 6.92
N GLY A 67 13.75 11.05 6.37
CA GLY A 67 12.61 11.96 6.36
C GLY A 67 11.41 11.41 5.58
N VAL A 68 11.64 10.81 4.41
CA VAL A 68 10.59 10.16 3.61
C VAL A 68 9.98 9.00 4.39
N LYS A 69 10.82 8.18 5.06
CA LYS A 69 10.34 7.11 5.94
C LYS A 69 9.46 7.64 7.07
N GLN A 70 9.92 8.68 7.77
CA GLN A 70 9.17 9.28 8.86
C GLN A 70 7.82 9.81 8.39
N LEU A 71 7.75 10.47 7.23
CA LEU A 71 6.49 10.94 6.66
C LEU A 71 5.52 9.78 6.33
N ALA A 72 6.05 8.64 5.86
CA ALA A 72 5.25 7.44 5.63
C ALA A 72 4.74 6.82 6.94
N ASP A 73 5.57 6.79 7.98
CA ASP A 73 5.23 6.29 9.31
C ASP A 73 4.21 7.20 10.01
N ASP A 74 4.39 8.53 9.94
CA ASP A 74 3.47 9.53 10.50
C ASP A 74 2.10 9.48 9.81
N ARG A 75 2.09 9.28 8.48
CA ARG A 75 0.85 9.03 7.74
C ARG A 75 0.10 7.85 8.34
N THR A 76 0.80 6.77 8.72
CA THR A 76 0.20 5.59 9.36
C THR A 76 -0.34 5.90 10.75
N LEU A 77 0.41 6.63 11.57
CA LEU A 77 -0.02 7.00 12.92
C LEU A 77 -1.28 7.87 12.92
N LEU A 78 -1.35 8.84 11.98
CA LEU A 78 -2.55 9.67 11.79
C LEU A 78 -3.78 8.83 11.39
N MET A 79 -3.61 7.72 10.67
CA MET A 79 -4.72 6.81 10.29
C MET A 79 -5.44 6.25 11.50
N ALA A 80 -4.70 5.82 12.53
CA ALA A 80 -5.30 5.18 13.71
C ALA A 80 -5.99 6.20 14.63
N GLY A 81 -5.36 7.36 14.84
CA GLY A 81 -5.88 8.38 15.75
C GLY A 81 -7.15 9.06 15.22
N VAL A 82 -7.15 9.51 13.97
CA VAL A 82 -8.25 10.31 13.42
C VAL A 82 -9.55 9.50 13.32
N SER A 83 -9.49 8.22 12.93
CA SER A 83 -10.70 7.38 12.85
C SER A 83 -11.35 7.18 14.22
N HIS A 84 -10.54 6.93 15.25
CA HIS A 84 -11.03 6.79 16.61
C HIS A 84 -11.70 8.08 17.13
N ASP A 85 -11.07 9.22 16.85
CA ASP A 85 -11.56 10.52 17.29
C ASP A 85 -12.82 10.97 16.53
N LEU A 86 -13.06 10.47 15.32
CA LEU A 86 -14.30 10.68 14.57
C LEU A 86 -15.43 9.74 15.01
N ARG A 87 -15.12 8.49 15.37
CA ARG A 87 -16.14 7.51 15.81
C ARG A 87 -16.78 7.92 17.14
N THR A 88 -16.02 8.51 18.05
CA THR A 88 -16.50 8.94 19.37
C THR A 88 -17.67 9.95 19.30
N PRO A 89 -17.57 11.08 18.59
CA PRO A 89 -18.69 12.02 18.44
C PRO A 89 -19.86 11.41 17.65
N LEU A 90 -19.61 10.59 16.62
CA LEU A 90 -20.69 9.90 15.88
C LEU A 90 -21.51 8.98 16.79
N THR A 91 -20.85 8.19 17.65
CA THR A 91 -21.55 7.35 18.63
C THR A 91 -22.36 8.20 19.62
N ARG A 92 -21.85 9.37 20.03
CA ARG A 92 -22.62 10.28 20.90
C ARG A 92 -23.84 10.85 20.20
N ILE A 93 -23.75 11.22 18.92
CA ILE A 93 -24.90 11.69 18.14
C ILE A 93 -25.93 10.56 18.01
N ARG A 94 -25.49 9.33 17.72
CA ARG A 94 -26.38 8.15 17.68
C ARG A 94 -27.07 7.92 19.02
N LEU A 95 -26.36 8.03 20.14
CA LEU A 95 -27.00 7.91 21.45
C LEU A 95 -28.01 9.04 21.71
N ALA A 96 -27.77 10.25 21.18
CA ALA A 96 -28.70 11.36 21.29
C ALA A 96 -29.96 11.17 20.43
N THR A 97 -29.85 10.54 19.25
CA THR A 97 -31.01 10.22 18.41
C THR A 97 -31.92 9.17 19.04
N GLU A 98 -31.35 8.20 19.77
CA GLU A 98 -32.14 7.22 20.57
C GLU A 98 -32.93 7.87 21.71
N MET A 99 -32.60 9.10 22.11
CA MET A 99 -33.30 9.86 23.15
C MET A 99 -34.34 10.85 22.58
N MET A 100 -34.49 10.93 21.26
CA MET A 100 -35.49 11.80 20.61
C MET A 100 -36.90 11.27 20.84
N GLY A 101 -37.89 12.17 20.90
CA GLY A 101 -39.29 11.78 21.09
C GLY A 101 -39.87 11.06 19.87
N GLU A 102 -40.93 10.26 20.06
CA GLU A 102 -41.56 9.48 18.97
C GLU A 102 -42.05 10.37 17.81
N GLU A 103 -42.44 11.62 18.08
CA GLU A 103 -42.85 12.60 17.06
C GLU A 103 -41.72 12.94 16.08
N ASP A 104 -40.46 12.82 16.52
CA ASP A 104 -39.25 13.08 15.72
C ASP A 104 -38.58 11.79 15.20
N GLY A 105 -39.26 10.64 15.28
CA GLY A 105 -38.68 9.34 14.91
C GLY A 105 -38.12 9.29 13.47
N TYR A 106 -38.77 9.97 12.52
CA TYR A 106 -38.29 10.07 11.15
C TYR A 106 -36.98 10.87 11.02
N LEU A 107 -36.77 11.89 11.87
CA LEU A 107 -35.52 12.66 11.93
C LEU A 107 -34.42 11.81 12.55
N ALA A 108 -34.72 11.10 13.64
CA ALA A 108 -33.78 10.20 14.30
C ALA A 108 -33.29 9.12 13.32
N GLU A 109 -34.19 8.53 12.54
CA GLU A 109 -33.86 7.52 11.53
C GLU A 109 -33.04 8.10 10.38
N SER A 110 -33.38 9.31 9.88
CA SER A 110 -32.57 10.01 8.87
C SER A 110 -31.15 10.28 9.37
N ILE A 111 -31.00 10.78 10.61
CA ILE A 111 -29.68 11.08 11.20
C ILE A 111 -28.88 9.78 11.40
N ASN A 112 -29.52 8.71 11.85
CA ASN A 112 -28.86 7.41 12.01
C ASN A 112 -28.32 6.88 10.68
N LYS A 113 -29.06 7.07 9.59
CA LYS A 113 -28.61 6.73 8.24
C LYS A 113 -27.40 7.55 7.81
N ASP A 114 -27.39 8.86 8.07
CA ASP A 114 -26.25 9.74 7.77
C ASP A 114 -25.00 9.36 8.60
N ILE A 115 -25.18 8.92 9.85
CA ILE A 115 -24.09 8.41 10.70
C ILE A 115 -23.51 7.11 10.12
N GLU A 116 -24.36 6.20 9.64
CA GLU A 116 -23.90 4.97 8.97
C GLU A 116 -23.12 5.27 7.69
N GLU A 117 -23.57 6.25 6.90
CA GLU A 117 -22.83 6.71 5.72
C GLU A 117 -21.48 7.34 6.10
N CYS A 118 -21.43 8.19 7.12
CA CYS A 118 -20.18 8.75 7.64
C CYS A 118 -19.21 7.64 8.09
N ASN A 119 -19.68 6.63 8.81
CA ASN A 119 -18.86 5.49 9.24
C ASN A 119 -18.31 4.71 8.04
N ALA A 120 -19.14 4.45 7.03
CA ALA A 120 -18.71 3.78 5.81
C ALA A 120 -17.62 4.57 5.07
N ILE A 121 -17.74 5.91 4.98
CA ILE A 121 -16.72 6.78 4.36
C ILE A 121 -15.42 6.74 5.17
N ILE A 122 -15.50 6.81 6.50
CA ILE A 122 -14.31 6.73 7.38
C ILE A 122 -13.61 5.38 7.19
N GLU A 123 -14.35 4.28 7.17
CA GLU A 123 -13.80 2.95 6.96
C GLU A 123 -13.13 2.83 5.59
N GLN A 124 -13.77 3.29 4.52
CA GLN A 124 -13.17 3.32 3.18
C GLN A 124 -11.88 4.15 3.13
N PHE A 125 -11.85 5.29 3.81
CA PHE A 125 -10.67 6.14 3.87
C PHE A 125 -9.52 5.48 4.64
N ILE A 126 -9.78 4.89 5.80
CA ILE A 126 -8.78 4.12 6.56
C ILE A 126 -8.30 2.91 5.77
N ASP A 127 -9.20 2.28 5.03
CA ASP A 127 -8.90 1.13 4.19
C ASP A 127 -7.95 1.50 3.04
N TYR A 128 -8.26 2.58 2.33
CA TYR A 128 -7.37 3.14 1.30
C TYR A 128 -5.99 3.46 1.87
N LEU A 129 -5.95 4.12 3.03
CA LEU A 129 -4.71 4.52 3.67
C LEU A 129 -3.86 3.32 4.12
N ARG A 130 -4.47 2.21 4.58
CA ARG A 130 -3.75 0.98 4.96
C ARG A 130 -3.12 0.24 3.77
N THR A 131 -3.55 0.50 2.54
CA THR A 131 -3.07 -0.18 1.33
C THR A 131 -1.60 0.08 1.01
N GLY A 132 -0.95 1.04 1.69
CA GLY A 132 0.49 1.33 1.57
C GLY A 132 1.41 0.61 2.55
N GLN A 133 0.89 -0.22 3.47
CA GLN A 133 1.74 -1.00 4.36
C GLN A 133 2.25 -2.26 3.64
N GLU A 134 3.55 -2.55 3.76
CA GLU A 134 4.17 -3.80 3.28
C GLU A 134 3.53 -5.01 3.99
N MET A 135 2.36 -5.44 3.51
CA MET A 135 1.89 -6.78 3.81
C MET A 135 2.79 -7.77 3.04
N PRO A 136 3.03 -8.98 3.53
CA PRO A 136 3.75 -10.01 2.78
C PRO A 136 2.86 -10.57 1.66
N MET A 137 3.41 -10.70 0.45
CA MET A 137 2.67 -11.32 -0.67
C MET A 137 2.73 -12.84 -0.51
N GLU A 138 1.57 -13.49 -0.65
CA GLU A 138 1.43 -14.93 -0.49
C GLU A 138 0.88 -15.55 -1.77
N LEU A 139 1.28 -16.79 -2.05
CA LEU A 139 0.74 -17.56 -3.17
C LEU A 139 -0.69 -17.99 -2.79
N THR A 140 -1.68 -17.41 -3.45
CA THR A 140 -3.10 -17.51 -3.09
C THR A 140 -3.92 -17.87 -4.31
N ASP A 141 -4.89 -18.76 -4.18
CA ASP A 141 -5.88 -19.02 -5.23
C ASP A 141 -6.91 -17.87 -5.27
N LEU A 142 -7.04 -17.22 -6.44
CA LEU A 142 -8.01 -16.14 -6.64
C LEU A 142 -9.43 -16.63 -6.38
N ASN A 143 -9.79 -17.82 -6.90
CA ASN A 143 -11.15 -18.34 -6.82
C ASN A 143 -11.60 -18.58 -5.38
N ALA A 144 -10.71 -19.08 -4.51
CA ALA A 144 -10.96 -19.18 -3.08
C ALA A 144 -11.31 -17.83 -2.43
N VAL A 145 -10.52 -16.78 -2.71
CA VAL A 145 -10.77 -15.43 -2.16
C VAL A 145 -12.07 -14.84 -2.68
N LEU A 146 -12.36 -14.98 -3.98
CA LEU A 146 -13.63 -14.54 -4.56
C LEU A 146 -14.81 -15.25 -3.89
N GLY A 147 -14.70 -16.57 -3.72
CA GLY A 147 -15.73 -17.41 -3.10
C GLY A 147 -16.06 -17.00 -1.66
N GLU A 148 -15.04 -16.66 -0.85
CA GLU A 148 -15.25 -16.17 0.52
C GLU A 148 -16.04 -14.85 0.57
N VAL A 149 -15.76 -13.90 -0.33
CA VAL A 149 -16.50 -12.63 -0.38
C VAL A 149 -17.90 -12.84 -0.92
N ILE A 150 -18.05 -13.63 -1.98
CA ILE A 150 -19.36 -13.94 -2.55
C ILE A 150 -20.25 -14.57 -1.47
N ALA A 151 -19.72 -15.53 -0.70
CA ALA A 151 -20.47 -16.15 0.40
C ALA A 151 -20.84 -15.15 1.51
N ALA A 152 -19.94 -14.22 1.84
CA ALA A 152 -20.19 -13.22 2.89
C ALA A 152 -21.22 -12.15 2.48
N GLU A 153 -21.23 -11.73 1.21
CA GLU A 153 -22.09 -10.67 0.69
C GLU A 153 -23.39 -11.21 0.06
N SER A 154 -23.44 -12.50 -0.28
CA SER A 154 -24.66 -13.17 -0.72
C SER A 154 -25.63 -13.35 0.46
N GLY A 155 -26.91 -13.04 0.26
CA GLY A 155 -27.92 -13.15 1.30
C GLY A 155 -29.32 -13.26 0.72
N TYR A 156 -30.33 -13.36 1.58
CA TYR A 156 -31.73 -13.58 1.18
C TYR A 156 -32.29 -12.50 0.23
N GLU A 157 -31.73 -11.28 0.27
CA GLU A 157 -32.13 -10.15 -0.58
C GLU A 157 -31.16 -9.85 -1.74
N ARG A 158 -30.03 -10.56 -1.85
CA ARG A 158 -28.97 -10.28 -2.84
C ARG A 158 -28.48 -11.56 -3.50
N GLU A 159 -28.83 -11.72 -4.77
CA GLU A 159 -28.35 -12.81 -5.61
C GLU A 159 -27.13 -12.36 -6.42
N ILE A 160 -25.98 -13.03 -6.19
CA ILE A 160 -24.73 -12.77 -6.90
C ILE A 160 -24.53 -13.91 -7.90
N ALA A 161 -24.65 -13.62 -9.19
CA ALA A 161 -24.36 -14.59 -10.24
C ALA A 161 -22.84 -14.83 -10.31
N THR A 162 -22.43 -16.09 -10.45
CA THR A 162 -21.00 -16.46 -10.51
C THR A 162 -20.66 -17.14 -11.83
N ASP A 163 -19.50 -16.80 -12.38
CA ASP A 163 -18.94 -17.36 -13.61
C ASP A 163 -17.42 -17.46 -13.44
N LEU A 164 -17.02 -18.27 -12.48
CA LEU A 164 -15.61 -18.46 -12.09
C LEU A 164 -14.98 -19.51 -13.00
N GLN A 165 -13.76 -19.25 -13.48
CA GLN A 165 -13.01 -20.22 -14.27
C GLN A 165 -12.80 -21.51 -13.44
N PRO A 166 -13.04 -22.71 -14.01
CA PRO A 166 -12.77 -23.96 -13.33
C PRO A 166 -11.28 -24.14 -12.97
N GLY A 167 -11.02 -24.64 -11.76
CA GLY A 167 -9.67 -24.89 -11.25
C GLY A 167 -9.12 -23.76 -10.38
N GLU A 168 -7.84 -23.85 -10.03
CA GLU A 168 -7.15 -22.83 -9.23
C GLU A 168 -6.49 -21.79 -10.13
N ILE A 169 -6.55 -20.52 -9.72
CA ILE A 169 -5.81 -19.41 -10.34
C ILE A 169 -4.80 -18.89 -9.30
N PRO A 170 -3.61 -19.49 -9.21
CA PRO A 170 -2.62 -19.11 -8.21
C PRO A 170 -1.98 -17.75 -8.56
N LEU A 171 -2.05 -16.81 -7.62
CA LEU A 171 -1.51 -15.46 -7.74
C LEU A 171 -0.68 -15.10 -6.50
N ARG A 172 0.39 -14.34 -6.70
CA ARG A 172 1.20 -13.80 -5.59
C ARG A 172 0.67 -12.42 -5.20
N VAL A 173 -0.22 -12.38 -4.21
CA VAL A 173 -1.00 -11.19 -3.82
C VAL A 173 -1.13 -11.08 -2.31
N HIS A 174 -1.74 -10.00 -1.81
CA HIS A 174 -2.25 -9.94 -0.44
C HIS A 174 -3.72 -10.37 -0.42
N PRO A 175 -4.07 -11.55 0.12
CA PRO A 175 -5.44 -12.06 0.13
C PRO A 175 -6.43 -11.04 0.70
N LEU A 176 -6.05 -10.38 1.79
CA LEU A 176 -6.88 -9.39 2.48
C LEU A 176 -7.18 -8.16 1.60
N SER A 177 -6.22 -7.71 0.80
CA SER A 177 -6.41 -6.57 -0.10
C SER A 177 -7.37 -6.91 -1.24
N ILE A 178 -7.25 -8.11 -1.82
CA ILE A 178 -8.17 -8.60 -2.85
C ILE A 178 -9.59 -8.76 -2.29
N LYS A 179 -9.71 -9.39 -1.11
CA LYS A 179 -10.98 -9.54 -0.40
C LYS A 179 -11.70 -8.20 -0.20
N ARG A 180 -10.97 -7.20 0.28
CA ARG A 180 -11.51 -5.84 0.52
C ARG A 180 -11.89 -5.12 -0.78
N ALA A 181 -11.04 -5.20 -1.80
CA ALA A 181 -11.33 -4.60 -3.10
C ALA A 181 -12.63 -5.17 -3.68
N LEU A 182 -12.79 -6.50 -3.66
CA LEU A 182 -14.00 -7.16 -4.14
C LEU A 182 -15.23 -6.79 -3.30
N ALA A 183 -15.13 -6.82 -1.98
CA ALA A 183 -16.24 -6.44 -1.10
C ALA A 183 -16.73 -5.02 -1.40
N ASN A 184 -15.81 -4.06 -1.56
CA ASN A 184 -16.15 -2.69 -1.94
C ASN A 184 -16.83 -2.62 -3.32
N MET A 185 -16.37 -3.41 -4.29
CA MET A 185 -17.00 -3.48 -5.61
C MET A 185 -18.41 -4.05 -5.54
N VAL A 186 -18.63 -5.13 -4.77
CA VAL A 186 -19.94 -5.77 -4.59
C VAL A 186 -20.90 -4.83 -3.86
N VAL A 187 -20.47 -4.18 -2.77
CA VAL A 187 -21.28 -3.21 -2.02
C VAL A 187 -21.68 -2.02 -2.92
N ASN A 188 -20.74 -1.51 -3.73
CA ASN A 188 -21.04 -0.45 -4.69
C ASN A 188 -22.01 -0.92 -5.78
N ALA A 189 -21.79 -2.11 -6.35
CA ALA A 189 -22.70 -2.68 -7.34
C ALA A 189 -24.11 -2.90 -6.76
N ALA A 190 -24.23 -3.31 -5.50
CA ALA A 190 -25.51 -3.45 -4.83
C ALA A 190 -26.21 -2.12 -4.60
N ARG A 191 -25.45 -1.07 -4.22
CA ARG A 191 -25.99 0.27 -3.95
C ARG A 191 -26.49 0.97 -5.22
N TYR A 192 -25.79 0.79 -6.34
CA TYR A 192 -26.02 1.56 -7.57
C TYR A 192 -26.54 0.74 -8.76
N GLY A 193 -26.49 -0.59 -8.70
CA GLY A 193 -26.65 -1.49 -9.85
C GLY A 193 -28.05 -2.03 -10.13
N ASN A 194 -29.11 -1.50 -9.51
CA ASN A 194 -30.50 -1.91 -9.74
C ASN A 194 -30.77 -3.44 -9.61
N GLY A 195 -29.96 -4.15 -8.80
CA GLY A 195 -30.24 -5.50 -8.33
C GLY A 195 -29.43 -6.64 -8.95
N TRP A 196 -28.87 -6.50 -10.16
CA TRP A 196 -28.09 -7.58 -10.78
C TRP A 196 -26.58 -7.40 -10.59
N ILE A 197 -25.93 -8.41 -10.01
CA ILE A 197 -24.47 -8.46 -9.81
C ILE A 197 -23.95 -9.79 -10.37
N LYS A 198 -22.90 -9.74 -11.19
CA LYS A 198 -22.18 -10.92 -11.69
C LYS A 198 -20.70 -10.81 -11.35
N VAL A 199 -20.13 -11.86 -10.76
CA VAL A 199 -18.69 -12.00 -10.51
C VAL A 199 -18.13 -13.10 -11.40
N SER A 200 -17.05 -12.80 -12.12
CA SER A 200 -16.39 -13.72 -13.04
C SER A 200 -14.88 -13.69 -12.84
N SER A 201 -14.21 -14.82 -13.09
CA SER A 201 -12.75 -14.91 -13.04
C SER A 201 -12.18 -15.57 -14.28
N GLY A 202 -10.93 -15.24 -14.60
CA GLY A 202 -10.22 -15.86 -15.72
C GLY A 202 -8.71 -15.61 -15.70
N SER A 203 -8.00 -16.39 -16.52
CA SER A 203 -6.56 -16.23 -16.75
C SER A 203 -6.24 -16.10 -18.23
N GLU A 204 -5.48 -15.07 -18.61
CA GLU A 204 -5.01 -14.85 -19.98
C GLU A 204 -3.50 -14.57 -19.99
N GLY A 205 -2.72 -15.53 -20.52
CA GLY A 205 -1.27 -15.43 -20.60
C GLY A 205 -0.62 -15.27 -19.21
N ASN A 206 -0.09 -14.07 -18.93
CA ASN A 206 0.55 -13.74 -17.65
C ASN A 206 -0.34 -12.83 -16.77
N ARG A 207 -1.65 -12.80 -17.01
CA ARG A 207 -2.63 -12.01 -16.26
C ARG A 207 -3.77 -12.90 -15.76
N ALA A 208 -4.29 -12.56 -14.61
CA ALA A 208 -5.57 -13.06 -14.12
C ALA A 208 -6.49 -11.87 -13.87
N TRP A 209 -7.80 -12.09 -13.98
CA TRP A 209 -8.85 -11.11 -13.75
C TRP A 209 -10.04 -11.73 -13.03
#